data_AF-A0A5R2N2T7-F1
#
_entry.id   AF-A0A5R2N2T7-F1
#
_cell.length_a   1.000
_cell.length_b   1.000
_cell.length_c   1.000
_cell.angle_alpha   90.00
_cell.angle_beta   90.00
_cell.angle_gamma   90.00
#
_symmetry.space_group_name_H-M   'P 1'
#
loop_
_entity.id
_entity.type
_entity.pdbx_description
1 polymer ?
#
loop_
_entity_poly.entity_id
_entity_poly.type
_entity_poly.pdbx_seq_one_letter_code
_entity_poly.pdbx_strand_id
1 'polypeptide(L)'
;MITFDEIRKQGSGIRVHGNGFIQIDLPDNKRVNVWGHHAIPRQSQATQLHDHRFDFYSFVLRGVMVNATYQAYPARALPVTHDVYTPQVREGEDTVLVPLGDP
;
A
#
# COMPACT_ATOMS: atom_id res chain seq x y z
N MET A 1 -0.34 -22.15 2.51
CA MET A 1 -0.15 -21.09 3.53
C MET A 1 1.32 -21.07 3.88
N ILE A 2 1.99 -19.92 3.83
CA ILE A 2 3.43 -19.83 4.11
C ILE A 2 3.68 -19.90 5.63
N THR A 3 4.74 -20.58 6.04
CA THR A 3 5.17 -20.72 7.44
C THR A 3 6.24 -19.69 7.81
N PHE A 4 6.44 -19.46 9.11
CA PHE A 4 7.53 -18.58 9.58
C PHE A 4 8.92 -19.08 9.19
N ASP A 5 9.12 -20.39 9.13
CA ASP A 5 10.41 -20.97 8.74
C ASP A 5 10.70 -20.78 7.25
N GLU A 6 9.68 -20.91 6.40
CA GLU A 6 9.79 -20.56 4.98
C GLU A 6 10.10 -19.07 4.79
N ILE A 7 9.46 -18.18 5.55
CA ILE A 7 9.76 -16.74 5.52
C ILE A 7 11.21 -16.48 5.92
N ARG A 8 11.72 -17.13 6.97
CA ARG A 8 13.12 -16.98 7.39
C ARG A 8 14.11 -17.49 6.34
N LYS A 9 13.78 -18.61 5.68
CA LYS A 9 14.64 -19.24 4.68
C LYS A 9 14.68 -18.47 3.37
N GLN A 10 13.56 -17.89 2.95
CA GLN A 10 13.39 -17.30 1.61
C GLN A 10 13.36 -15.76 1.62
N GLY A 11 13.20 -15.16 2.80
CA GLY A 11 13.08 -13.72 2.97
C GLY A 11 14.34 -12.98 2.53
N SER A 12 14.14 -11.92 1.76
CA SER A 12 15.19 -11.03 1.28
C SER A 12 14.71 -9.58 1.30
N GLY A 13 15.59 -8.61 1.02
CA GLY A 13 15.19 -7.20 0.86
C GLY A 13 14.52 -6.59 2.10
N ILE A 14 14.89 -7.03 3.30
CA ILE A 14 14.27 -6.56 4.56
C ILE A 14 14.52 -5.08 4.73
N ARG A 15 13.44 -4.28 4.77
CA ARG A 15 13.52 -2.83 4.87
C ARG A 15 12.38 -2.24 5.68
N VAL A 16 12.61 -1.06 6.25
CA VAL A 16 11.54 -0.22 6.79
C VAL A 16 10.86 0.47 5.61
N HIS A 17 9.56 0.23 5.45
CA HIS A 17 8.73 0.90 4.47
C HIS A 17 8.33 2.30 4.96
N GLY A 18 8.20 3.26 4.04
CA GLY A 18 7.84 4.65 4.36
C GLY A 18 6.57 4.79 5.19
N ASN A 19 5.61 3.87 5.03
CA ASN A 19 4.33 3.83 5.77
C ASN A 19 4.42 3.21 7.18
N GLY A 20 5.63 2.94 7.69
CA GLY A 20 5.84 2.54 9.09
C GLY A 20 5.64 1.06 9.38
N PHE A 21 6.10 0.19 8.49
CA PHE A 21 6.15 -1.26 8.69
C PHE A 21 7.44 -1.85 8.14
N ILE A 22 7.81 -3.07 8.58
CA ILE A 22 8.90 -3.82 7.96
C ILE A 22 8.34 -4.60 6.79
N GLN A 23 8.95 -4.47 5.62
CA GLN A 23 8.66 -5.29 4.45
C GLN A 23 9.78 -6.30 4.24
N ILE A 24 9.39 -7.54 3.97
CA ILE A 24 10.26 -8.66 3.60
C ILE A 24 9.81 -9.12 2.22
N ASP A 25 10.70 -9.10 1.24
CA ASP A 25 10.42 -9.63 -0.09
C ASP A 25 10.61 -11.15 -0.10
N LEU A 26 9.72 -11.84 -0.81
CA LEU A 26 9.72 -13.29 -0.97
C LEU A 26 9.65 -13.66 -2.47
N PRO A 27 10.02 -14.89 -2.86
CA PRO A 27 9.88 -15.37 -4.23
C PRO A 27 8.45 -15.30 -4.78
N ASP A 28 8.34 -15.25 -6.10
CA ASP A 28 7.11 -15.16 -6.88
C ASP A 28 6.25 -13.93 -6.54
N ASN A 29 6.89 -12.77 -6.43
CA ASN A 29 6.23 -11.47 -6.16
C ASN A 29 5.41 -11.43 -4.85
N LYS A 30 5.79 -12.25 -3.86
CA LYS A 30 5.16 -12.24 -2.54
C LYS A 30 5.91 -11.30 -1.60
N ARG A 31 5.19 -10.77 -0.62
CA ARG A 31 5.76 -9.89 0.41
C ARG A 31 5.13 -10.23 1.75
N VAL A 32 5.92 -10.14 2.81
CA VAL A 32 5.44 -10.17 4.18
C VAL A 32 5.66 -8.80 4.79
N ASN A 33 4.59 -8.24 5.34
CA ASN A 33 4.60 -6.94 5.98
C ASN A 33 4.35 -7.14 7.48
N VAL A 34 5.15 -6.47 8.31
CA VAL A 34 5.11 -6.59 9.77
C VAL A 34 4.91 -5.20 10.38
N TRP A 35 3.78 -5.02 11.06
CA TRP A 35 3.38 -3.77 11.71
C TRP A 35 3.45 -3.87 13.24
N GLY A 36 3.30 -2.72 13.91
CA GLY A 36 2.88 -2.67 15.32
C GLY A 36 4.01 -2.53 16.36
N HIS A 37 5.27 -2.84 16.02
CA HIS A 37 6.37 -2.64 16.96
C HIS A 37 6.69 -1.14 17.15
N HIS A 38 6.91 -0.69 18.39
CA HIS A 38 7.15 0.73 18.72
C HIS A 38 8.48 1.26 18.17
N ALA A 39 9.48 0.39 18.00
CA ALA A 39 10.78 0.76 17.44
C ALA A 39 10.78 0.95 15.92
N ILE A 40 9.71 0.57 15.21
CA ILE A 40 9.61 0.81 13.76
C ILE A 40 9.20 2.28 13.59
N PRO A 41 10.03 3.13 12.95
CA PRO A 41 9.66 4.51 12.66
C PRO A 41 8.35 4.55 11.89
N ARG A 42 7.42 5.41 12.28
CA ARG A 42 6.12 5.58 11.62
C ARG A 42 6.03 7.00 11.07
N GLN A 43 5.26 7.16 10.01
CA GLN A 43 4.84 8.49 9.60
C GLN A 43 4.08 9.14 10.75
N SER A 44 4.35 10.43 10.98
CA SER A 44 3.59 11.23 11.96
C SER A 44 2.14 11.42 11.50
N GLN A 45 1.88 11.30 10.20
CA GLN A 45 0.57 11.33 9.59
C GLN A 45 0.05 9.91 9.40
N ALA A 46 -1.25 9.70 9.63
CA ALA A 46 -1.89 8.43 9.33
C ALA A 46 -1.74 8.13 7.83
N THR A 47 -1.52 6.87 7.47
CA THR A 47 -1.56 6.42 6.08
C THR A 47 -2.89 6.86 5.49
N GLN A 48 -2.86 7.76 4.52
CA GLN A 48 -4.07 8.30 3.91
C GLN A 48 -4.82 7.18 3.20
N LEU A 49 -6.12 7.40 2.98
CA LEU A 49 -6.88 6.57 2.05
C LEU A 49 -6.16 6.56 0.70
N HIS A 50 -5.84 5.37 0.19
CA HIS A 50 -5.14 5.18 -1.08
C HIS A 50 -5.72 3.98 -1.81
N ASP A 51 -5.58 4.00 -3.13
CA ASP A 51 -5.81 2.84 -3.98
C ASP A 51 -4.51 2.10 -4.26
N HIS A 52 -4.60 1.04 -5.05
CA HIS A 52 -3.44 0.29 -5.49
C HIS A 52 -3.46 0.17 -7.00
N ARG A 53 -2.30 0.44 -7.61
CA ARG A 53 -2.10 0.28 -9.06
C ARG A 53 -2.14 -1.19 -9.50
N PHE A 54 -1.85 -2.12 -8.58
CA PHE A 54 -1.81 -3.55 -8.85
C PHE A 54 -2.77 -4.28 -7.94
N ASP A 55 -3.47 -5.26 -8.49
CA ASP A 55 -4.28 -6.18 -7.71
C ASP A 55 -3.37 -7.09 -6.87
N PHE A 56 -3.76 -7.32 -5.63
CA PHE A 56 -3.13 -8.32 -4.77
C PHE A 56 -4.13 -8.91 -3.79
N TYR A 57 -3.77 -10.07 -3.27
CA TYR A 57 -4.46 -10.71 -2.17
C TYR A 57 -3.58 -10.63 -0.92
N SER A 58 -4.17 -10.27 0.21
CA SER A 58 -3.49 -10.22 1.50
C SER A 58 -4.16 -11.19 2.47
N PHE A 59 -3.33 -11.92 3.22
CA PHE A 59 -3.77 -12.84 4.26
C PHE A 59 -3.06 -12.50 5.56
N VAL A 60 -3.82 -12.41 6.66
CA VAL A 60 -3.26 -12.16 7.99
C VAL A 60 -2.66 -13.47 8.51
N LEU A 61 -1.33 -13.50 8.66
CA LEU A 61 -0.63 -14.65 9.25
C LEU A 61 -0.73 -14.65 10.79
N ARG A 62 -0.73 -13.48 11.42
CA ARG A 62 -0.86 -13.29 12.86
C ARG A 62 -1.41 -11.90 13.19
N GLY A 63 -2.30 -11.81 14.17
CA GLY A 63 -2.91 -10.56 14.61
C GLY A 63 -4.22 -10.28 13.89
N VAL A 64 -4.55 -9.00 13.73
CA VAL A 64 -5.79 -8.54 13.09
C VAL A 64 -5.46 -7.39 12.14
N MET A 65 -6.08 -7.41 10.96
CA MET A 65 -6.06 -6.30 10.01
C MET A 65 -7.50 -5.87 9.77
N VAL A 66 -7.77 -4.57 9.92
CA VAL A 66 -9.08 -3.97 9.63
C VAL A 66 -8.93 -3.16 8.36
N ASN A 67 -9.68 -3.53 7.32
CA ASN A 67 -9.72 -2.82 6.06
C ASN A 67 -11.05 -2.07 5.95
N ALA A 68 -10.99 -0.73 5.88
CA ALA A 68 -12.14 0.10 5.52
C ALA A 68 -12.06 0.38 4.02
N THR A 69 -13.02 -0.14 3.25
CA THR A 69 -13.05 0.04 1.80
C THR A 69 -13.92 1.23 1.43
N TYR A 70 -13.42 2.04 0.51
CA TYR A 70 -14.13 3.20 -0.02
C TYR A 70 -14.22 3.07 -1.53
N GLN A 71 -15.30 3.61 -2.10
CA GLN A 71 -15.47 3.72 -3.54
C GLN A 71 -15.75 5.18 -3.88
N ALA A 72 -14.96 5.72 -4.81
CA ALA A 72 -15.23 7.03 -5.38
C ALA A 72 -16.33 6.91 -6.44
N TYR A 73 -17.26 7.86 -6.45
CA TYR A 73 -18.30 7.97 -7.46
C TYR A 73 -18.32 9.39 -8.02
N PRO A 74 -18.62 9.57 -9.32
CA PRO A 74 -18.84 10.90 -9.88
C PRO A 74 -19.94 11.63 -9.09
N ALA A 75 -19.63 12.83 -8.62
CA ALA A 75 -20.60 13.67 -7.93
C ALA A 75 -21.68 14.10 -8.95
N ARG A 76 -22.89 13.56 -8.82
CA ARG A 76 -24.03 13.93 -9.68
C ARG A 76 -25.00 14.92 -9.02
N ALA A 77 -25.23 14.75 -7.72
CA ALA A 77 -26.22 15.51 -6.96
C ALA A 77 -25.73 15.95 -5.57
N LEU A 78 -24.48 15.66 -5.22
CA LEU A 78 -23.87 16.03 -3.95
C LEU A 78 -22.67 16.95 -4.22
N PRO A 79 -22.32 17.82 -3.26
CA PRO A 79 -21.09 18.60 -3.33
C PRO A 79 -19.87 17.68 -3.50
N VAL A 80 -18.94 18.10 -4.37
CA VAL A 80 -17.64 17.44 -4.52
C VAL A 80 -16.89 17.56 -3.20
N THR A 81 -16.34 16.44 -2.72
CA THR A 81 -15.59 16.38 -1.45
C THR A 81 -14.11 16.09 -1.64
N HIS A 82 -13.72 15.60 -2.83
CA HIS A 82 -12.38 15.14 -3.12
C HIS A 82 -12.04 15.44 -4.58
N ASP A 83 -10.79 15.85 -4.83
CA ASP A 83 -10.18 15.85 -6.15
C ASP A 83 -9.55 14.48 -6.41
N VAL A 84 -9.72 13.95 -7.62
CA VAL A 84 -9.15 12.65 -7.99
C VAL A 84 -7.99 12.87 -8.96
N TYR A 85 -6.90 12.13 -8.79
CA TYR A 85 -5.70 12.21 -9.61
C TYR A 85 -5.31 10.83 -10.15
N THR A 86 -4.71 10.80 -11.33
CA THR A 86 -4.09 9.62 -11.95
C THR A 86 -2.58 9.78 -11.98
N PRO A 87 -1.79 8.76 -11.62
CA PRO A 87 -0.35 8.79 -11.81
C PRO A 87 0.02 8.62 -13.29
N GLN A 88 0.76 9.58 -13.85
CA GLN A 88 1.41 9.45 -15.16
C GLN A 88 2.91 9.19 -14.96
N VAL A 89 3.44 8.23 -15.74
CA VAL A 89 4.88 7.93 -15.76
C VAL A 89 5.58 9.01 -16.57
N ARG A 90 6.63 9.63 -15.99
CA ARG A 90 7.61 10.39 -16.75
C ARG A 90 8.76 9.48 -17.16
N GLU A 91 9.23 9.63 -18.38
CA GLU A 91 10.37 8.84 -18.87
C GLU A 91 11.59 9.08 -17.97
N GLY A 92 12.04 8.04 -17.26
CA GLY A 92 13.22 8.10 -16.38
C GLY A 92 13.04 8.74 -15.00
N GLU A 93 11.83 9.14 -14.58
CA GLU A 93 11.57 9.79 -13.28
C GLU A 93 10.39 9.17 -12.51
N ASP A 94 10.21 9.62 -11.26
CA ASP A 94 9.04 9.31 -10.43
C ASP A 94 7.74 9.77 -11.10
N THR A 95 6.64 9.07 -10.81
CA THR A 95 5.31 9.37 -11.36
C THR A 95 4.81 10.73 -10.89
N VAL A 96 4.22 11.51 -11.81
CA VAL A 96 3.50 12.76 -11.47
C VAL A 96 2.01 12.47 -11.35
N LEU A 97 1.34 13.13 -10.39
CA LEU A 97 -0.11 13.07 -10.25
C LEU A 97 -0.75 14.14 -11.14
N VAL A 98 -1.64 13.72 -12.05
CA VAL A 98 -2.45 14.62 -12.90
C VAL A 98 -3.93 14.47 -12.54
N PRO A 99 -4.75 15.54 -12.59
CA PRO A 99 -6.19 15.43 -12.33
C PRO A 99 -6.85 14.34 -13.19
N LEU A 100 -7.81 13.61 -12.61
CA LEU A 100 -8.56 12.55 -13.27
C LEU A 100 -9.62 13.15 -14.22
N GLY A 101 -9.32 13.13 -15.52
CA GLY A 101 -10.12 13.69 -16.65
C GLY A 101 -9.72 15.12 -17.01
N ASP A 102 -9.68 15.60 -18.26
CA ASP A 102 -9.67 15.03 -19.62
C ASP A 102 -8.21 14.75 -20.08
N PRO A 103 -7.96 14.06 -21.22
CA PRO A 103 -6.60 13.80 -21.75
C PRO A 103 -5.71 15.04 -21.93
#